data_AF-A0A956LAK9-F1
#
_entry.id   AF-A0A956LAK9-F1
#
_cell.length_a   1.000
_cell.length_b   1.000
_cell.length_c   1.000
_cell.angle_alpha   90.00
_cell.angle_beta   90.00
_cell.angle_gamma   90.00
#
_symmetry.space_group_name_H-M   'P 1'
#
loop_
_entity.id
_entity.type
_entity.pdbx_description
1 polymer ?
#
loop_
_entity_poly.entity_id
_entity_poly.type
_entity_poly.pdbx_seq_one_letter_code
_entity_poly.pdbx_strand_id
1 'polypeptide(L)' 'GLACDTHFGGGYCGARDCGSDADCPGDSLCIDGGEFTYCARTCTAPSDCTFCRPDDVAGACTSNVQYVGAGGSDVCVVAS' A
#
# COMPACT_ATOMS: atom_id res chain seq x y z
N GLY A 1 11.15 10.97 5.47
CA GLY A 1 11.13 10.82 4.01
C GLY A 1 10.74 9.39 3.72
N LEU A 2 9.71 9.17 2.92
CA LEU A 2 9.24 7.84 2.55
C LEU A 2 10.30 7.19 1.62
N ALA A 3 10.91 6.08 2.05
CA ALA A 3 11.87 5.33 1.23
C ALA A 3 11.10 4.30 0.38
N CYS A 4 11.35 4.24 -0.92
CA CYS A 4 10.72 3.25 -1.80
C CYS A 4 11.23 1.84 -1.42
N ASP A 5 10.38 0.94 -0.93
CA ASP A 5 10.74 -0.47 -0.76
C ASP A 5 10.41 -1.23 -2.04
N THR A 6 11.45 -1.47 -2.85
CA THR A 6 11.33 -2.13 -4.15
C THR A 6 11.13 -3.63 -4.06
N HIS A 7 11.16 -4.23 -2.87
CA HIS A 7 10.80 -5.64 -2.72
C HIS A 7 9.29 -5.89 -2.86
N PHE A 8 8.48 -4.85 -2.69
CA PHE A 8 7.09 -4.90 -3.13
C PHE A 8 7.08 -4.68 -4.63
N GLY A 9 6.43 -5.58 -5.38
CA GLY A 9 6.34 -5.52 -6.84
C GLY A 9 5.75 -4.23 -7.42
N GLY A 10 5.33 -3.27 -6.58
CA GLY A 10 4.91 -1.93 -6.97
C GLY A 10 5.47 -0.82 -6.07
N GLY A 11 6.67 -1.01 -5.50
CA GLY A 11 7.56 0.06 -5.01
C GLY A 11 6.99 1.05 -4.00
N TYR A 12 5.89 0.77 -3.31
CA TYR A 12 5.40 1.75 -2.34
C TYR A 12 6.21 1.70 -1.04
N CYS A 13 6.30 2.85 -0.38
CA CYS A 13 7.01 3.10 0.87
C CYS A 13 6.32 2.46 2.09
N GLY A 14 6.06 1.16 2.02
CA GLY A 14 5.39 0.41 3.09
C GLY A 14 6.38 -0.04 4.16
N ALA A 15 5.98 0.13 5.42
CA ALA A 15 6.54 -0.68 6.50
C ALA A 15 5.91 -2.08 6.45
N ARG A 16 6.72 -3.12 6.64
CA ARG A 16 6.27 -4.51 6.76
C ARG A 16 5.85 -4.81 8.19
N ASP A 17 5.10 -5.90 8.34
CA ASP A 17 4.76 -6.51 9.62
C ASP A 17 3.95 -5.57 10.54
N CYS A 18 3.10 -4.74 9.94
CA CYS A 18 2.14 -3.94 10.70
C CYS A 18 1.10 -4.86 11.35
N GLY A 19 0.75 -4.59 12.61
CA GLY A 19 -0.33 -5.29 13.32
C GLY A 19 -1.65 -4.51 13.29
N SER A 20 -1.60 -3.22 12.95
CA SER A 20 -2.72 -2.30 12.95
C SER A 20 -2.39 -1.04 12.14
N ASP A 21 -3.42 -0.23 11.84
CA ASP A 21 -3.23 1.07 11.19
C ASP A 21 -2.37 2.03 12.01
N ALA A 22 -2.30 1.85 13.34
CA ALA A 22 -1.46 2.68 14.21
C ALA A 22 0.04 2.41 14.07
N ASP A 23 0.41 1.25 13.51
CA ASP A 23 1.81 0.92 13.18
C ASP A 23 2.25 1.57 11.86
N CYS A 24 1.28 2.07 11.08
CA CYS A 24 1.52 2.63 9.78
C CYS A 24 1.82 4.13 9.80
N PRO A 25 2.77 4.59 8.97
CA PRO A 25 3.09 6.01 8.88
C PRO A 25 1.97 6.77 8.18
N GLY A 26 1.43 7.79 8.86
CA GLY A 26 0.53 8.79 8.27
C GLY A 26 -0.58 8.17 7.44
N ASP A 27 -0.84 8.74 6.25
CA ASP A 27 -1.86 8.37 5.27
C ASP A 27 -1.67 6.95 4.68
N SER A 28 -1.53 5.93 5.52
CA SER A 28 -1.33 4.54 5.16
C SER A 28 -2.15 3.64 6.09
N LEU A 29 -2.64 2.52 5.55
CA LEU A 29 -3.43 1.53 6.28
C LEU A 29 -2.74 0.18 6.23
N CYS A 30 -2.93 -0.61 7.30
CA CYS A 30 -2.33 -1.92 7.39
C CYS A 30 -3.20 -2.96 6.65
N ILE A 31 -2.61 -3.60 5.66
CA ILE A 31 -3.27 -4.61 4.83
C ILE A 31 -2.50 -5.93 4.84
N ASP A 32 -3.22 -7.02 4.64
CA ASP A 32 -2.69 -8.37 4.49
C ASP A 32 -2.37 -8.65 3.01
N GLY A 33 -1.08 -8.83 2.71
CA GLY A 33 -0.56 -9.17 1.39
C GLY A 33 -0.50 -10.67 1.10
N GLY A 34 -1.05 -11.51 1.97
CA GLY A 34 -1.02 -12.96 1.91
C GLY A 34 0.20 -13.58 2.57
N GLU A 35 1.40 -13.07 2.27
CA GLU A 35 2.67 -13.59 2.85
C GLU A 35 3.14 -12.76 4.05
N PHE A 36 2.83 -11.47 4.07
CA PHE A 36 3.12 -10.53 5.14
C PHE A 36 2.09 -9.40 5.14
N THR A 37 1.92 -8.76 6.29
CA THR A 37 1.16 -7.51 6.40
C THR A 37 2.05 -6.33 6.05
N TYR A 38 1.46 -5.27 5.52
CA TYR A 38 2.20 -4.06 5.17
C TYR A 38 1.33 -2.82 5.12
N CYS A 39 1.98 -1.67 5.28
CA CYS A 39 1.33 -0.38 5.21
C CYS A 39 1.18 0.08 3.75
N ALA A 40 -0.05 0.11 3.27
CA ALA A 40 -0.39 0.62 1.94
C ALA A 40 -0.89 2.07 2.06
N ARG A 41 -0.36 2.98 1.23
CA ARG A 41 -0.81 4.37 1.19
C ARG A 41 -2.29 4.45 0.89
N THR A 42 -3.02 5.32 1.55
CA THR A 42 -4.33 5.75 1.07
C THR A 42 -4.17 6.58 -0.21
N CYS A 43 -5.13 6.46 -1.12
CA CYS A 43 -5.13 7.16 -2.40
C CYS A 43 -6.53 7.66 -2.76
N THR A 44 -6.60 8.54 -3.75
CA THR A 44 -7.87 9.00 -4.34
C THR A 44 -7.94 8.66 -5.83
N ALA A 45 -6.80 8.51 -6.49
CA ALA A 45 -6.70 8.12 -7.89
C ALA A 45 -5.54 7.14 -8.15
N PRO A 46 -5.60 6.32 -9.22
CA PRO A 46 -4.49 5.45 -9.62
C PRO A 46 -3.18 6.20 -9.86
N SER A 47 -3.24 7.48 -10.27
CA SER A 47 -2.07 8.35 -10.45
C SER A 47 -1.30 8.62 -9.16
N ASP A 48 -1.94 8.47 -7.99
CA ASP A 48 -1.29 8.64 -6.68
C ASP A 48 -0.38 7.45 -6.36
N CYS A 49 -0.61 6.33 -7.03
CA CYS A 49 0.03 5.03 -6.79
C CYS A 49 1.18 4.74 -7.76
N THR A 50 1.49 5.65 -8.69
CA THR A 50 2.60 5.48 -9.65
C THR A 50 3.94 5.96 -9.08
N PHE A 51 3.93 6.73 -7.99
CA PHE A 51 5.15 7.17 -7.32
C PHE A 51 5.94 5.97 -6.78
N CYS A 52 7.25 5.92 -7.05
CA CYS A 52 8.16 4.81 -6.75
C CYS A 52 7.87 3.48 -7.48
N ARG A 53 6.99 3.43 -8.49
CA ARG A 53 6.78 2.21 -9.28
C ARG A 53 7.69 2.13 -10.50
N PRO A 54 8.10 0.91 -10.90
CA PRO A 54 8.60 0.67 -12.24
C PRO A 54 7.53 1.06 -13.28
N ASP A 55 7.96 1.56 -14.44
CA ASP A 55 7.06 1.93 -15.55
C ASP A 55 6.22 0.73 -16.06
N ASP A 56 6.70 -0.48 -15.84
CA ASP A 56 6.06 -1.75 -16.21
C ASP A 56 5.05 -2.28 -15.16
N VAL A 57 4.90 -1.62 -14.01
CA VAL A 57 3.96 -2.03 -12.96
C VAL A 57 2.88 -0.99 -12.75
N ALA A 58 1.68 -1.29 -13.26
CA ALA A 58 0.51 -0.45 -13.03
C ALA A 58 0.10 -0.44 -11.54
N GLY A 59 -0.17 0.76 -11.02
CA GLY A 59 -0.77 0.96 -9.70
C GLY A 59 -2.30 0.93 -9.77
N ALA A 60 -2.92 0.27 -8.80
CA ALA A 60 -4.36 0.36 -8.56
C ALA A 60 -4.61 1.16 -7.27
N CYS A 61 -5.67 1.96 -7.30
CA CYS A 61 -6.22 2.62 -6.12
C CYS A 61 -7.56 1.95 -5.80
N THR A 62 -7.62 1.16 -4.74
CA THR A 62 -8.82 0.36 -4.43
C THR A 62 -8.94 0.04 -2.94
N SER A 63 -10.16 -0.05 -2.46
CA SER A 63 -10.50 -0.58 -1.14
C SER A 63 -10.74 -2.09 -1.13
N ASN A 64 -10.65 -2.77 -2.29
CA ASN A 64 -10.87 -4.21 -2.40
C ASN A 64 -9.62 -4.99 -2.00
N VAL A 65 -9.23 -4.84 -0.74
CA VAL A 65 -8.05 -5.45 -0.11
C VAL A 65 -8.45 -6.04 1.24
N GLN A 66 -7.58 -6.88 1.80
CA GLN A 66 -7.76 -7.41 3.15
C GLN A 66 -7.12 -6.45 4.15
N TYR A 67 -7.92 -5.68 4.88
CA TYR A 67 -7.40 -4.83 5.95
C TYR A 67 -7.18 -5.65 7.23
N VAL A 68 -6.11 -5.35 7.95
CA VAL A 68 -5.87 -5.92 9.29
C VAL A 68 -6.78 -5.25 10.34
N GLY A 69 -7.14 -3.97 10.10
CA GLY A 69 -8.00 -3.15 10.97
C GLY A 69 -9.38 -2.84 10.37
N ALA A 70 -9.93 -1.68 10.75
CA ALA A 70 -11.29 -1.28 10.36
C ALA A 70 -11.43 -0.95 8.86
N GLY A 71 -10.32 -0.76 8.14
CA GLY A 71 -10.31 -0.48 6.70
C GLY A 71 -11.13 0.75 6.30
N GLY A 72 -11.49 0.82 5.02
CA GLY A 72 -12.51 1.78 4.54
C GLY A 72 -12.00 2.98 3.74
N SER A 73 -10.74 3.00 3.31
CA SER A 73 -10.24 3.99 2.34
C SER A 73 -9.45 3.30 1.25
N ASP A 74 -9.58 3.76 0.01
CA ASP A 74 -8.82 3.19 -1.10
C ASP A 74 -7.33 3.27 -0.82
N VAL A 75 -6.61 2.19 -1.11
CA VAL A 75 -5.17 2.09 -0.94
C VAL A 75 -4.44 1.75 -2.23
N CYS A 76 -3.17 2.12 -2.29
CA CYS A 76 -2.29 1.81 -3.41
C CYS A 76 -1.79 0.37 -3.34
N VAL A 77 -2.21 -0.44 -4.31
CA VAL A 77 -1.78 -1.84 -4.49
C VAL A 77 -1.37 -2.11 -5.93
N VAL A 78 -0.76 -3.27 -6.21
CA VAL A 78 -0.47 -3.68 -7.59
C VAL A 78 -1.78 -3.91 -8.33
N ALA A 79 -1.88 -3.33 -9.53
CA ALA A 79 -2.98 -3.65 -10.42
C ALA A 79 -2.80 -5.10 -10.88
N SER A 80 -3.66 -5.98 -10.39
CA SER A 80 -3.80 -7.38 -10.81
C SER A 80 -4.59 -7.51 -12.09
#